data_AF-A0A839IBD5-F1
#
_entry.id   AF-A0A839IBD5-F1
#
_cell.length_a   1.000
_cell.length_b   1.000
_cell.length_c   1.000
_cell.angle_alpha   90.00
_cell.angle_beta   90.00
_cell.angle_gamma   90.00
#
_symmetry.space_group_name_H-M   'P 1'
#
loop_
_entity.id
_entity.type
_entity.pdbx_description
1 polymer ?
#
loop_
_entity_poly.entity_id
_entity_poly.type
_entity_poly.pdbx_seq_one_letter_code
_entity_poly.pdbx_strand_id
1 'polypeptide(L)'
;MADFTFLYPMWFLALIPLGLLVIIQRKNRHHVGLIAPHIAKQLGMVQKKQSNTFLSGLILTWVCITTALAGPSFGYKDTPSFQLSGARILVMDMSRSLYATDVKPNRLTQAKYKANDLLPYWKEGMTGLVAYANNSYLISPLTEDSKTLENLIQNLSPEIMPYKGKGSNLSSAISQSIEMMKKSGHQQGDIIVITDGISNAQLDKVTERVKGTKWRISLLGIGTKNGAPIELPSGQLLTDRSGKTVVATLDPQPLITLANETKGIAELIQSDNSDIEAIARLTKTPVEQITQNSDTQVNSRANHGYWLLFPIVLLTLLSFRKGLILALLLVLLPVDKSMANTLLSDDYNAHQQFEQKNYQEASGQFNSKEWKGAAQYKAGDYKGAIESLSGLKDPQSQYNLANALAQSGQLEEAKEKYESLLNNNPDMKDAKKNLEVVKKALEQKQQQQQQQ
;
A
#
# COMPACT_ATOMS: atom_id res chain seq x y z
N MET A 1 24.52 -12.01 -21.99
CA MET A 1 23.60 -12.18 -23.13
C MET A 1 22.47 -13.06 -22.63
N ALA A 2 21.22 -12.64 -22.73
CA ALA A 2 20.09 -13.44 -22.23
C ALA A 2 19.85 -14.62 -23.17
N ASP A 3 19.84 -15.84 -22.64
CA ASP A 3 19.50 -17.03 -23.42
C ASP A 3 18.04 -16.96 -23.86
N PHE A 4 17.79 -17.14 -25.15
CA PHE A 4 16.45 -17.19 -25.72
C PHE A 4 15.70 -18.40 -25.17
N THR A 5 14.50 -18.18 -24.61
CA THR A 5 13.63 -19.26 -24.13
C THR A 5 12.15 -18.99 -24.43
N PHE A 6 11.35 -20.06 -24.48
CA PHE A 6 9.89 -19.97 -24.49
C PHE A 6 9.35 -20.13 -23.07
N LEU A 7 8.50 -19.21 -22.62
CA LEU A 7 7.91 -19.22 -21.28
C LEU A 7 6.91 -20.36 -21.10
N TYR A 8 6.18 -20.70 -22.16
CA TYR A 8 5.07 -21.66 -22.14
C TYR A 8 5.18 -22.65 -23.31
N PRO A 9 6.23 -23.49 -23.36
CA PRO A 9 6.50 -24.38 -24.51
C PRO A 9 5.37 -25.39 -24.78
N MET A 10 4.51 -25.66 -23.79
CA MET A 10 3.36 -26.55 -23.96
C MET A 10 2.37 -26.09 -25.05
N TRP A 11 2.32 -24.80 -25.38
CA TRP A 11 1.50 -24.29 -26.48
C TRP A 11 1.85 -24.88 -27.85
N PHE A 12 3.04 -25.44 -28.04
CA PHE A 12 3.38 -26.16 -29.27
C PHE A 12 2.53 -27.42 -29.50
N LEU A 13 1.88 -27.97 -28.47
CA LEU A 13 0.90 -29.05 -28.63
C LEU A 13 -0.29 -28.61 -29.51
N ALA A 14 -0.59 -27.32 -29.59
CA ALA A 14 -1.61 -26.79 -30.48
C ALA A 14 -1.25 -26.92 -31.99
N LEU A 15 -0.02 -27.34 -32.34
CA LEU A 15 0.33 -27.71 -33.71
C LEU A 15 -0.19 -29.10 -34.13
N ILE A 16 -0.48 -29.99 -33.16
CA ILE A 16 -1.04 -31.32 -33.42
C ILE A 16 -2.41 -31.25 -34.11
N PRO A 17 -3.41 -30.50 -33.59
CA PRO A 17 -4.71 -30.38 -34.27
C PRO A 17 -4.58 -29.71 -35.64
N LEU A 18 -3.65 -28.77 -35.82
CA LEU A 18 -3.35 -28.17 -37.12
C LEU A 18 -2.87 -29.23 -38.12
N GLY A 19 -1.95 -30.10 -37.71
CA GLY A 19 -1.45 -31.20 -38.54
C GLY A 19 -2.56 -32.17 -38.95
N LEU A 20 -3.41 -32.57 -38.01
CA LEU A 20 -4.59 -33.43 -38.28
C LEU A 20 -5.55 -32.78 -39.28
N LEU A 21 -5.83 -31.49 -39.11
CA LEU A 21 -6.71 -30.73 -40.00
C LEU A 21 -6.14 -30.69 -41.44
N VAL A 22 -4.83 -30.47 -41.59
CA VAL A 22 -4.16 -30.51 -42.90
C VAL A 22 -4.24 -31.89 -43.55
N ILE A 23 -4.07 -32.98 -42.78
CA ILE A 23 -4.16 -34.36 -43.28
C ILE A 23 -5.59 -34.66 -43.75
N ILE A 24 -6.61 -34.32 -42.95
CA ILE A 24 -8.03 -34.52 -43.31
C ILE A 24 -8.38 -33.75 -44.57
N GLN A 25 -7.95 -32.49 -44.68
CA GLN A 25 -8.19 -31.69 -45.89
C GLN A 25 -7.50 -32.27 -47.13
N ARG A 26 -6.26 -32.79 -47.00
CA ARG A 26 -5.58 -33.46 -48.12
C ARG A 26 -6.31 -34.73 -48.55
N LYS A 27 -6.82 -35.53 -47.60
CA LYS A 27 -7.56 -36.76 -47.90
C LYS A 27 -8.90 -36.47 -48.60
N ASN A 28 -9.61 -35.43 -48.16
CA ASN A 28 -10.90 -35.03 -48.74
C ASN A 28 -10.78 -34.40 -50.15
N ARG A 29 -9.58 -33.95 -50.57
CA ARG A 29 -9.34 -33.47 -51.95
C ARG A 29 -9.37 -34.58 -53.00
N HIS A 30 -9.23 -35.85 -52.60
CA HIS A 30 -9.18 -36.99 -53.52
C HIS A 30 -10.53 -37.68 -53.74
N HIS A 31 -11.63 -37.17 -53.15
CA HIS A 31 -12.96 -37.59 -53.58
C HIS A 31 -13.29 -36.95 -54.93
N VAL A 32 -12.84 -37.61 -56.00
CA VAL A 32 -13.43 -37.49 -57.33
C VAL A 32 -14.92 -37.81 -57.15
N GLY A 33 -15.80 -36.85 -57.44
CA GLY A 33 -17.24 -37.09 -57.38
C GLY A 33 -17.61 -38.31 -58.23
N LEU A 34 -18.73 -38.97 -57.92
CA LEU A 34 -19.25 -40.15 -58.66
C LEU A 34 -19.55 -39.90 -60.15
N ILE A 35 -19.21 -38.73 -60.70
CA ILE A 35 -19.50 -38.30 -62.05
C ILE A 35 -18.21 -38.29 -62.86
N ALA A 36 -18.21 -38.99 -63.98
CA ALA A 36 -17.06 -39.04 -64.88
C ALA A 36 -16.66 -37.62 -65.35
N PRO A 37 -15.36 -37.28 -65.39
CA PRO A 37 -14.88 -35.92 -65.64
C PRO A 37 -15.37 -35.28 -66.96
N HIS A 38 -15.68 -36.10 -67.97
CA HIS A 38 -16.19 -35.64 -69.26
C HIS A 38 -17.65 -35.14 -69.18
N ILE A 39 -18.48 -35.76 -68.33
CA ILE A 39 -19.89 -35.38 -68.11
C ILE A 39 -19.96 -34.07 -67.31
N ALA A 40 -19.15 -33.93 -66.27
CA ALA A 40 -19.09 -32.72 -65.45
C ALA A 40 -18.68 -31.47 -66.26
N LYS A 41 -17.79 -31.64 -67.25
CA LYS A 41 -17.33 -30.55 -68.12
C LYS A 41 -18.42 -30.05 -69.08
N GLN A 42 -19.31 -30.93 -69.55
CA GLN A 42 -20.44 -30.59 -70.43
C GLN A 42 -21.63 -29.97 -69.68
N LEU A 43 -21.80 -30.28 -68.39
CA LEU A 43 -22.79 -29.66 -67.50
C LEU A 43 -22.38 -28.26 -66.98
N GLY A 44 -21.29 -27.68 -67.49
CA GLY A 44 -20.79 -26.38 -67.04
C GLY A 44 -20.19 -26.38 -65.63
N MET A 45 -20.00 -27.56 -65.01
CA MET A 45 -19.36 -27.72 -63.72
C MET A 45 -17.85 -27.67 -63.88
N VAL A 46 -17.32 -26.49 -64.21
CA VAL A 46 -15.88 -26.24 -64.15
C VAL A 46 -15.45 -26.36 -62.70
N GLN A 47 -14.71 -27.43 -62.36
CA GLN A 47 -14.02 -27.52 -61.07
C GLN A 47 -13.10 -26.32 -60.93
N LYS A 48 -13.58 -25.27 -60.26
CA LYS A 48 -12.80 -24.08 -59.99
C LYS A 48 -11.64 -24.53 -59.10
N LYS A 49 -10.41 -24.51 -59.62
CA LYS A 49 -9.20 -24.86 -58.88
C LYS A 49 -9.19 -24.04 -57.59
N GLN A 50 -9.55 -24.67 -56.48
CA GLN A 50 -9.74 -23.97 -55.22
C GLN A 50 -8.36 -23.48 -54.79
N SER A 51 -8.18 -22.15 -54.76
CA SER A 51 -6.88 -21.56 -54.47
C SER A 51 -6.40 -22.02 -53.10
N ASN A 52 -5.22 -22.65 -53.06
CA ASN A 52 -4.61 -23.14 -51.82
C ASN A 52 -4.05 -21.98 -50.95
N THR A 53 -4.07 -20.75 -51.47
CA THR A 53 -3.51 -19.56 -50.81
C THR A 53 -4.21 -19.21 -49.49
N PHE A 54 -5.52 -19.46 -49.39
CA PHE A 54 -6.27 -19.24 -48.15
C PHE A 54 -5.87 -20.25 -47.06
N LEU A 55 -5.70 -21.52 -47.43
CA LEU A 55 -5.31 -22.57 -46.48
C LEU A 55 -3.87 -22.34 -45.99
N SER A 56 -2.94 -21.97 -46.88
CA SER A 56 -1.58 -21.61 -46.48
C SER A 56 -1.54 -20.39 -45.56
N GLY A 57 -2.40 -19.38 -45.80
CA GLY A 57 -2.53 -18.22 -44.92
C GLY A 57 -3.02 -18.59 -43.51
N LEU A 58 -4.01 -19.49 -43.41
CA LEU A 58 -4.54 -19.97 -42.14
C LEU A 58 -3.50 -20.77 -41.35
N ILE A 59 -2.75 -21.66 -42.02
CA ILE A 59 -1.65 -22.41 -41.41
C ILE A 59 -0.59 -21.46 -40.86
N LEU A 60 -0.18 -20.47 -41.65
CA LEU A 60 0.85 -19.50 -41.24
C LEU A 60 0.38 -18.67 -40.04
N THR A 61 -0.89 -18.24 -40.05
CA THR A 61 -1.51 -17.51 -38.94
C THR A 61 -1.55 -18.37 -37.67
N TRP A 62 -1.95 -19.64 -37.78
CA TRP A 62 -2.00 -20.56 -36.65
C TRP A 62 -0.62 -20.76 -36.03
N VAL A 63 0.41 -20.98 -36.86
CA VAL A 63 1.79 -21.11 -36.38
C VAL A 63 2.21 -19.84 -35.63
N CYS A 64 1.96 -18.65 -36.19
CA CYS A 64 2.27 -17.37 -35.54
C CYS A 64 1.56 -17.21 -34.18
N ILE A 65 0.27 -17.58 -34.09
CA ILE A 65 -0.49 -17.57 -32.83
C ILE A 65 0.13 -18.52 -31.82
N THR A 66 0.46 -19.75 -32.21
CA THR A 66 1.06 -20.73 -31.30
C THR A 66 2.42 -20.28 -30.79
N THR A 67 3.25 -19.64 -31.64
CA THR A 67 4.52 -19.07 -31.22
C THR A 67 4.33 -17.87 -30.30
N ALA A 68 3.35 -17.01 -30.55
CA ALA A 68 3.02 -15.88 -29.67
C ALA A 68 2.61 -16.35 -28.26
N LEU A 69 1.76 -17.37 -28.20
CA LEU A 69 1.28 -17.96 -26.95
C LEU A 69 2.36 -18.76 -26.21
N ALA A 70 3.29 -19.39 -26.93
CA ALA A 70 4.47 -20.03 -26.34
C ALA A 70 5.39 -19.03 -25.61
N GLY A 71 5.23 -17.73 -25.88
CA GLY A 71 5.86 -16.64 -25.14
C GLY A 71 7.38 -16.57 -25.34
N PRO A 72 7.87 -16.19 -26.54
CA PRO A 72 9.29 -16.00 -26.78
C PRO A 72 9.83 -14.89 -25.86
N SER A 73 10.92 -15.17 -25.16
CA SER A 73 11.55 -14.25 -24.22
C SER A 73 13.01 -13.99 -24.62
N PHE A 74 13.29 -12.76 -25.04
CA PHE A 74 14.64 -12.30 -25.44
C PHE A 74 15.39 -11.53 -24.33
N GLY A 75 14.74 -11.24 -23.21
CA GLY A 75 15.32 -10.44 -22.14
C GLY A 75 14.53 -10.52 -20.85
N TYR A 76 15.09 -9.91 -19.82
CA TYR A 76 14.44 -9.75 -18.53
C TYR A 76 13.80 -8.36 -18.45
N LYS A 77 12.73 -8.24 -17.68
CA LYS A 77 12.13 -6.98 -17.28
C LYS A 77 12.22 -6.89 -15.77
N ASP A 78 12.82 -5.80 -15.31
CA ASP A 78 12.92 -5.50 -13.89
C ASP A 78 11.54 -5.08 -13.42
N THR A 79 10.90 -5.94 -12.64
CA THR A 79 9.63 -5.64 -11.99
C THR A 79 9.93 -5.35 -10.52
N PRO A 80 9.51 -4.19 -9.98
CA PRO A 80 9.64 -3.94 -8.56
C PRO A 80 8.84 -5.00 -7.82
N SER A 81 9.53 -5.88 -7.11
CA SER A 81 8.93 -6.85 -6.21
C SER A 81 8.50 -6.08 -4.97
N PHE A 82 7.23 -5.68 -4.90
CA PHE A 82 6.62 -5.24 -3.65
C PHE A 82 6.49 -6.45 -2.72
N GLN A 83 7.59 -6.82 -2.09
CA GLN A 83 7.57 -7.74 -0.97
C GLN A 83 7.06 -6.93 0.23
N LEU A 84 5.82 -7.20 0.65
CA LEU A 84 5.21 -6.69 1.89
C LEU A 84 5.91 -7.28 3.13
N SER A 85 7.23 -7.31 3.14
CA SER A 85 8.08 -8.15 4.00
C SER A 85 8.52 -7.47 5.28
N GLY A 86 7.82 -6.41 5.70
CA GLY A 86 8.12 -5.75 6.95
C GLY A 86 7.62 -6.53 8.16
N ALA A 87 8.49 -6.83 9.12
CA ALA A 87 8.07 -7.43 10.39
C ALA A 87 7.90 -6.37 11.49
N ARG A 88 6.83 -6.53 12.27
CA ARG A 88 6.63 -5.82 13.53
C ARG A 88 6.14 -6.75 14.62
N ILE A 89 6.39 -6.38 15.87
CA ILE A 89 5.92 -7.13 17.05
C ILE A 89 5.24 -6.19 18.01
N LEU A 90 3.99 -6.50 18.34
CA LEU A 90 3.27 -5.90 19.44
C LEU A 90 3.62 -6.65 20.73
N VAL A 91 4.15 -5.92 21.71
CA VAL A 91 4.54 -6.41 23.02
C VAL A 91 3.59 -5.83 24.06
N MET A 92 2.87 -6.68 24.78
CA MET A 92 1.94 -6.24 25.83
C MET A 92 2.41 -6.67 27.21
N ASP A 93 2.53 -5.72 28.13
CA ASP A 93 2.73 -6.02 29.54
C ASP A 93 1.46 -6.70 30.10
N MET A 94 1.65 -7.73 30.93
CA MET A 94 0.61 -8.53 31.61
C MET A 94 0.94 -8.65 33.10
N SER A 95 1.67 -7.67 33.65
CA SER A 95 1.89 -7.55 35.08
C SER A 95 0.61 -7.12 35.82
N ARG A 96 0.53 -7.43 37.11
CA ARG A 96 -0.64 -7.11 37.95
C ARG A 96 -0.86 -5.60 38.11
N SER A 97 0.14 -4.76 37.91
CA SER A 97 0.02 -3.31 38.04
C SER A 97 -0.89 -2.70 36.97
N LEU A 98 -1.15 -3.42 35.87
CA LEU A 98 -2.16 -3.03 34.90
C LEU A 98 -3.61 -3.12 35.41
N TYR A 99 -3.85 -3.73 36.57
CA TYR A 99 -5.17 -3.64 37.21
C TYR A 99 -5.41 -2.32 37.95
N ALA A 100 -4.42 -1.42 38.01
CA ALA A 100 -4.62 -0.08 38.57
C ALA A 100 -5.68 0.71 37.78
N THR A 101 -6.42 1.58 38.47
CA THR A 101 -7.63 2.26 37.96
C THR A 101 -7.49 3.78 37.83
N ASP A 102 -6.24 4.28 37.78
CA ASP A 102 -5.95 5.70 37.49
C ASP A 102 -6.31 6.10 36.05
N VAL A 103 -6.37 5.13 35.14
CA VAL A 103 -7.02 5.28 33.83
C VAL A 103 -8.24 4.37 33.79
N LYS A 104 -9.43 4.94 33.56
CA LYS A 104 -10.69 4.18 33.56
C LYS A 104 -10.85 3.33 32.31
N PRO A 105 -11.41 2.11 32.40
CA PRO A 105 -11.82 1.42 33.63
C PRO A 105 -10.63 0.89 34.45
N ASN A 106 -9.62 0.32 33.79
CA ASN A 106 -8.29 0.03 34.34
C ASN A 106 -7.25 0.07 33.21
N ARG A 107 -5.96 0.08 33.57
CA ARG A 107 -4.86 0.15 32.59
C ARG A 107 -4.85 -1.03 31.61
N LEU A 108 -5.16 -2.25 32.05
CA LEU A 108 -5.19 -3.45 31.21
C LEU A 108 -6.23 -3.34 30.09
N THR A 109 -7.46 -2.92 30.45
CA THR A 109 -8.53 -2.73 29.49
C THR A 109 -8.16 -1.65 28.48
N GLN A 110 -7.57 -0.55 28.96
CA GLN A 110 -7.09 0.50 28.07
C GLN A 110 -5.94 0.06 27.17
N ALA A 111 -5.03 -0.77 27.68
CA ALA A 111 -3.95 -1.38 26.88
C ALA A 111 -4.52 -2.21 25.73
N LYS A 112 -5.57 -3.00 25.99
CA LYS A 112 -6.25 -3.80 24.96
C LYS A 112 -6.96 -2.93 23.93
N TYR A 113 -7.65 -1.87 24.35
CA TYR A 113 -8.30 -0.96 23.42
C TYR A 113 -7.29 -0.24 22.53
N LYS A 114 -6.23 0.31 23.13
CA LYS A 114 -5.14 0.97 22.40
C LYS A 114 -4.40 0.02 21.45
N ALA A 115 -4.17 -1.23 21.86
CA ALA A 115 -3.64 -2.28 21.00
C ALA A 115 -4.56 -2.58 19.80
N ASN A 116 -5.86 -2.73 20.03
CA ASN A 116 -6.84 -2.97 18.97
C ASN A 116 -7.00 -1.76 18.04
N ASP A 117 -6.87 -0.54 18.56
CA ASP A 117 -6.91 0.70 17.77
C ASP A 117 -5.67 0.84 16.86
N LEU A 118 -4.53 0.23 17.22
CA LEU A 118 -3.32 0.20 16.38
C LEU A 118 -3.47 -0.73 15.17
N LEU A 119 -4.11 -1.90 15.33
CA LEU A 119 -4.16 -2.94 14.30
C LEU A 119 -4.70 -2.44 12.93
N PRO A 120 -5.78 -1.61 12.85
CA PRO A 120 -6.29 -1.09 11.58
C PRO A 120 -5.31 -0.24 10.77
N TYR A 121 -4.30 0.36 11.43
CA TYR A 121 -3.27 1.14 10.75
C TYR A 121 -2.23 0.25 10.05
N TRP A 122 -2.11 -1.00 10.48
CA TRP A 122 -1.12 -1.98 10.04
C TRP A 122 -1.66 -2.87 8.91
N LYS A 123 -1.94 -2.25 7.77
CA LYS A 123 -2.48 -2.95 6.58
C LYS A 123 -1.42 -3.74 5.80
N GLU A 124 -0.16 -3.45 6.04
CA GLU A 124 0.99 -4.04 5.34
C GLU A 124 2.00 -4.60 6.35
N GLY A 125 2.71 -5.64 5.93
CA GLY A 125 3.69 -6.34 6.74
C GLY A 125 3.08 -7.41 7.66
N MET A 126 3.95 -8.15 8.32
CA MET A 126 3.58 -9.18 9.28
C MET A 126 3.68 -8.65 10.71
N THR A 127 2.69 -8.96 11.53
CA THR A 127 2.63 -8.55 12.94
C THR A 127 2.64 -9.79 13.83
N GLY A 128 3.56 -9.81 14.79
CA GLY A 128 3.60 -10.82 15.85
C GLY A 128 3.08 -10.26 17.18
N LEU A 129 2.73 -11.13 18.11
CA LEU A 129 2.23 -10.75 19.43
C LEU A 129 3.01 -11.46 20.54
N VAL A 130 3.60 -10.68 21.43
CA VAL A 130 4.32 -11.14 22.62
C VAL A 130 3.64 -10.55 23.85
N ALA A 131 3.40 -11.38 24.85
CA ALA A 131 2.95 -10.94 26.17
C ALA A 131 4.06 -11.16 27.20
N TYR A 132 4.20 -10.28 28.17
CA TYR A 132 5.22 -10.44 29.20
C TYR A 132 4.78 -9.95 30.58
N ALA A 133 5.31 -10.60 31.61
CA ALA A 133 5.24 -10.14 32.99
C ALA A 133 6.62 -10.41 33.60
N ASN A 134 6.75 -11.35 34.53
CA ASN A 134 8.05 -11.77 35.04
C ASN A 134 8.94 -12.45 33.95
N ASN A 135 8.30 -13.14 33.01
CA ASN A 135 8.89 -13.72 31.80
C ASN A 135 8.03 -13.32 30.58
N SER A 136 8.58 -13.48 29.38
CA SER A 136 7.88 -13.25 28.11
C SER A 136 7.45 -14.55 27.43
N TYR A 137 6.33 -14.51 26.73
CA TYR A 137 5.80 -15.62 25.96
C TYR A 137 5.31 -15.15 24.60
N LEU A 138 5.55 -15.98 23.58
CA LEU A 138 5.00 -15.80 22.26
C LEU A 138 3.50 -16.16 22.26
N ILE A 139 2.65 -15.21 21.91
CA ILE A 139 1.19 -15.42 21.81
C ILE A 139 0.79 -15.70 20.37
N SER A 140 1.38 -14.98 19.41
CA SER A 140 1.17 -15.21 17.99
C SER A 140 2.46 -15.04 17.22
N PRO A 141 2.83 -15.98 16.33
CA PRO A 141 3.91 -15.77 15.37
C PRO A 141 3.59 -14.60 14.42
N LEU A 142 4.55 -14.22 13.58
CA LEU A 142 4.32 -13.21 12.54
C LEU A 142 3.18 -13.65 11.61
N THR A 143 2.15 -12.81 11.52
CA THR A 143 0.97 -13.04 10.67
C THR A 143 0.48 -11.74 10.04
N GLU A 144 -0.17 -11.84 8.88
CA GLU A 144 -0.88 -10.72 8.24
C GLU A 144 -2.32 -10.60 8.76
N ASP A 145 -2.82 -11.62 9.45
CA ASP A 145 -4.20 -11.67 9.96
C ASP A 145 -4.35 -10.85 11.26
N SER A 146 -4.63 -9.56 11.08
CA SER A 146 -4.96 -8.65 12.18
C SER A 146 -6.20 -9.06 12.98
N LYS A 147 -7.16 -9.77 12.38
CA LYS A 147 -8.38 -10.20 13.09
C LYS A 147 -8.08 -11.31 14.10
N THR A 148 -7.18 -12.23 13.75
CA THR A 148 -6.67 -13.21 14.70
C THR A 148 -5.97 -12.54 15.88
N LEU A 149 -5.13 -11.52 15.62
CA LEU A 149 -4.46 -10.77 16.69
C LEU A 149 -5.46 -10.05 17.61
N GLU A 150 -6.49 -9.41 17.05
CA GLU A 150 -7.55 -8.74 17.81
C GLU A 150 -8.22 -9.71 18.79
N ASN A 151 -8.56 -10.92 18.34
CA ASN A 151 -9.17 -11.96 19.18
C ASN A 151 -8.23 -12.44 20.30
N LEU A 152 -6.93 -12.56 20.00
CA LEU A 152 -5.93 -12.97 21.00
C LEU A 152 -5.75 -11.89 22.07
N ILE A 153 -5.65 -10.61 21.67
CA ILE A 153 -5.48 -9.46 22.57
C ILE A 153 -6.64 -9.38 23.58
N GLN A 154 -7.87 -9.59 23.12
CA GLN A 154 -9.05 -9.54 24.00
C GLN A 154 -8.98 -10.56 25.14
N ASN A 155 -8.38 -11.73 24.91
CA ASN A 155 -8.27 -12.81 25.88
C ASN A 155 -7.00 -12.72 26.76
N LEU A 156 -6.10 -11.76 26.52
CA LEU A 156 -4.91 -11.60 27.35
C LEU A 156 -5.26 -11.13 28.76
N SER A 157 -4.62 -11.69 29.77
CA SER A 157 -4.73 -11.19 31.14
C SER A 157 -3.50 -11.53 31.96
N PRO A 158 -3.25 -10.81 33.06
CA PRO A 158 -2.24 -11.23 34.04
C PRO A 158 -2.44 -12.65 34.60
N GLU A 159 -3.66 -13.22 34.52
CA GLU A 159 -3.99 -14.53 35.08
C GLU A 159 -3.57 -15.70 34.21
N ILE A 160 -3.50 -15.51 32.89
CA ILE A 160 -3.03 -16.54 31.95
C ILE A 160 -1.50 -16.70 31.96
N MET A 161 -0.78 -15.78 32.61
CA MET A 161 0.67 -15.83 32.70
C MET A 161 1.12 -16.94 33.67
N PRO A 162 2.02 -17.87 33.25
CA PRO A 162 2.38 -19.04 34.05
C PRO A 162 2.93 -18.73 35.44
N TYR A 163 3.71 -17.66 35.57
CA TYR A 163 4.32 -17.26 36.84
C TYR A 163 3.58 -16.07 37.43
N LYS A 164 2.81 -16.33 38.48
CA LYS A 164 2.05 -15.35 39.26
C LYS A 164 2.98 -14.51 40.17
N GLY A 165 3.95 -13.80 39.60
CA GLY A 165 4.96 -13.03 40.32
C GLY A 165 4.68 -11.52 40.42
N LYS A 166 5.41 -10.84 41.31
CA LYS A 166 5.67 -9.40 41.21
C LYS A 166 6.85 -9.24 40.25
N GLY A 167 6.64 -8.61 39.10
CA GLY A 167 7.71 -8.36 38.16
C GLY A 167 7.19 -8.08 36.77
N SER A 168 7.85 -7.14 36.11
CA SER A 168 7.77 -6.88 34.68
C SER A 168 9.20 -7.05 34.16
N ASN A 169 9.40 -7.79 33.07
CA ASN A 169 10.71 -8.11 32.49
C ASN A 169 10.71 -7.82 30.98
N LEU A 170 10.73 -6.52 30.66
CA LEU A 170 10.76 -6.06 29.28
C LEU A 170 11.96 -6.60 28.49
N SER A 171 13.14 -6.75 29.12
CA SER A 171 14.31 -7.30 28.44
C SER A 171 14.06 -8.71 27.89
N SER A 172 13.36 -9.56 28.63
CA SER A 172 12.93 -10.88 28.12
C SER A 172 12.02 -10.74 26.89
N ALA A 173 11.04 -9.84 26.93
CA ALA A 173 10.09 -9.62 25.83
C ALA A 173 10.78 -9.12 24.57
N ILE A 174 11.75 -8.20 24.70
CA ILE A 174 12.57 -7.74 23.59
C ILE A 174 13.45 -8.88 23.04
N SER A 175 13.91 -9.82 23.89
CA SER A 175 14.68 -11.01 23.44
C SER A 175 13.82 -11.89 22.56
N GLN A 176 12.66 -12.25 23.09
CA GLN A 176 11.68 -13.08 22.39
C GLN A 176 11.28 -12.45 21.05
N SER A 177 11.12 -11.13 21.04
CA SER A 177 10.72 -10.38 19.85
C SER A 177 11.81 -10.42 18.76
N ILE A 178 13.05 -10.08 19.13
CA ILE A 178 14.20 -10.10 18.21
C ILE A 178 14.46 -11.52 17.70
N GLU A 179 14.39 -12.52 18.57
CA GLU A 179 14.59 -13.92 18.19
C GLU A 179 13.54 -14.39 17.16
N MET A 180 12.27 -14.06 17.37
CA MET A 180 11.20 -14.40 16.43
C MET A 180 11.42 -13.76 15.05
N MET A 181 11.74 -12.46 15.03
CA MET A 181 12.02 -11.75 13.76
C MET A 181 13.21 -12.36 13.03
N LYS A 182 14.31 -12.62 13.75
CA LYS A 182 15.51 -13.28 13.18
C LYS A 182 15.22 -14.67 12.63
N LYS A 183 14.45 -15.49 13.36
CA LYS A 183 14.05 -16.84 12.89
C LYS A 183 13.20 -16.80 11.62
N SER A 184 12.47 -15.72 11.42
CA SER A 184 11.62 -15.50 10.24
C SER A 184 12.36 -14.80 9.09
N GLY A 185 13.69 -14.57 9.23
CA GLY A 185 14.55 -14.00 8.18
C GLY A 185 14.74 -12.48 8.26
N HIS A 186 14.06 -11.79 9.19
CA HIS A 186 14.14 -10.34 9.31
C HIS A 186 15.38 -9.93 10.11
N GLN A 187 16.13 -8.94 9.61
CA GLN A 187 17.31 -8.36 10.28
C GLN A 187 17.02 -7.00 10.94
N GLN A 188 15.85 -6.44 10.67
CA GLN A 188 15.35 -5.18 11.19
C GLN A 188 13.83 -5.25 11.33
N GLY A 189 13.25 -4.36 12.13
CA GLY A 189 11.81 -4.40 12.39
C GLY A 189 11.40 -3.49 13.53
N ASP A 190 10.09 -3.39 13.70
CA ASP A 190 9.45 -2.53 14.70
C ASP A 190 8.99 -3.34 15.91
N ILE A 191 9.31 -2.88 17.11
CA ILE A 191 8.80 -3.43 18.36
C ILE A 191 7.97 -2.35 19.04
N ILE A 192 6.68 -2.59 19.19
CA ILE A 192 5.73 -1.68 19.81
C ILE A 192 5.38 -2.22 21.18
N VAL A 193 5.77 -1.51 22.23
CA VAL A 193 5.60 -1.94 23.62
C VAL A 193 4.49 -1.14 24.28
N ILE A 194 3.47 -1.83 24.79
CA ILE A 194 2.44 -1.24 25.64
C ILE A 194 2.71 -1.68 27.08
N THR A 195 3.06 -0.74 27.94
CA THR A 195 3.50 -1.01 29.32
C THR A 195 3.10 0.11 30.27
N ASP A 196 3.11 -0.17 31.56
CA ASP A 196 2.88 0.81 32.62
C ASP A 196 4.18 1.32 33.28
N GLY A 197 5.34 0.93 32.77
CA GLY A 197 6.63 1.50 33.15
C GLY A 197 7.82 0.58 32.88
N ILE A 198 9.02 1.14 33.03
CA ILE A 198 10.29 0.41 32.92
C ILE A 198 11.17 0.83 34.10
N SER A 199 11.77 -0.13 34.79
CA SER A 199 12.79 0.19 35.79
C SER A 199 14.14 0.53 35.14
N ASN A 200 14.96 1.38 35.77
CA ASN A 200 16.28 1.75 35.24
C ASN A 200 17.17 0.54 34.95
N ALA A 201 17.14 -0.49 35.80
CA ALA A 201 17.90 -1.72 35.58
C ALA A 201 17.44 -2.51 34.33
N GLN A 202 16.18 -2.36 33.91
CA GLN A 202 15.69 -2.93 32.66
C GLN A 202 16.03 -2.06 31.46
N LEU A 203 15.93 -0.74 31.62
CA LEU A 203 16.35 0.21 30.59
C LEU A 203 17.78 -0.09 30.14
N ASP A 204 18.72 -0.19 31.08
CA ASP A 204 20.13 -0.47 30.78
C ASP A 204 20.29 -1.78 29.99
N LYS A 205 19.63 -2.87 30.45
CA LYS A 205 19.70 -4.19 29.80
C LYS A 205 19.08 -4.22 28.40
N VAL A 206 17.97 -3.50 28.19
CA VAL A 206 17.34 -3.44 26.88
C VAL A 206 18.22 -2.63 25.94
N THR A 207 18.65 -1.45 26.39
CA THR A 207 19.52 -0.52 25.66
C THR A 207 20.79 -1.21 25.18
N GLU A 208 21.51 -1.89 26.08
CA GLU A 208 22.74 -2.62 25.74
C GLU A 208 22.51 -3.60 24.59
N ARG A 209 21.33 -4.24 24.55
CA ARG A 209 21.03 -5.27 23.55
C ARG A 209 20.54 -4.74 22.20
N VAL A 210 19.97 -3.54 22.18
CA VAL A 210 19.46 -2.93 20.94
C VAL A 210 20.38 -1.85 20.38
N LYS A 211 21.36 -1.39 21.16
CA LYS A 211 22.36 -0.42 20.73
C LYS A 211 23.12 -0.93 19.50
N GLY A 212 23.16 -0.10 18.45
CA GLY A 212 23.82 -0.43 17.18
C GLY A 212 23.06 -1.44 16.31
N THR A 213 21.86 -1.87 16.73
CA THR A 213 20.98 -2.71 15.91
C THR A 213 19.98 -1.86 15.11
N LYS A 214 19.25 -2.50 14.19
CA LYS A 214 18.19 -1.87 13.39
C LYS A 214 16.78 -2.16 13.94
N TRP A 215 16.68 -2.60 15.20
CA TRP A 215 15.41 -2.81 15.88
C TRP A 215 14.92 -1.49 16.45
N ARG A 216 13.78 -1.01 15.99
CA ARG A 216 13.18 0.24 16.46
C ARG A 216 12.16 -0.07 17.54
N ILE A 217 12.27 0.56 18.72
CA ILE A 217 11.34 0.34 19.83
C ILE A 217 10.48 1.59 20.02
N SER A 218 9.17 1.45 19.82
CA SER A 218 8.19 2.49 20.16
C SER A 218 7.39 2.06 21.38
N LEU A 219 7.09 3.00 22.28
CA LEU A 219 6.49 2.70 23.57
C LEU A 219 5.22 3.50 23.79
N LEU A 220 4.19 2.84 24.30
CA LEU A 220 2.97 3.45 24.83
C LEU A 220 2.92 3.21 26.34
N GLY A 221 3.13 4.29 27.10
CA GLY A 221 3.03 4.29 28.55
C GLY A 221 1.58 4.45 29.02
N ILE A 222 1.11 3.51 29.82
CA ILE A 222 -0.25 3.55 30.38
C ILE A 222 -0.18 3.75 31.89
N GLY A 223 -0.72 4.87 32.34
CA GLY A 223 -0.78 5.23 33.75
C GLY A 223 -0.43 6.69 33.99
N THR A 224 -0.47 7.07 35.25
CA THR A 224 -0.22 8.43 35.71
C THR A 224 0.94 8.47 36.69
N LYS A 225 1.58 9.64 36.83
CA LYS A 225 2.63 9.87 37.83
C LYS A 225 2.11 9.73 39.26
N ASN A 226 0.87 10.14 39.50
CA ASN A 226 0.21 10.03 40.81
C ASN A 226 -0.11 8.57 41.16
N GLY A 227 -0.40 7.76 40.14
CA GLY A 227 -0.69 6.35 40.27
C GLY A 227 -2.03 6.03 40.91
N ALA A 228 -2.30 4.74 41.07
CA ALA A 228 -3.48 4.23 41.77
C ALA A 228 -3.17 2.91 42.49
N PRO A 229 -3.92 2.57 43.56
CA PRO A 229 -3.86 1.25 44.14
C PRO A 229 -4.30 0.18 43.13
N ILE A 230 -3.70 -0.99 43.23
CA ILE A 230 -3.99 -2.12 42.33
C ILE A 230 -5.16 -2.92 42.89
N GLU A 231 -6.28 -2.94 42.20
CA GLU A 231 -7.48 -3.71 42.56
C GLU A 231 -7.52 -5.01 41.76
N LEU A 232 -7.39 -6.16 42.43
CA LEU A 232 -7.42 -7.46 41.76
C LEU A 232 -8.84 -7.79 41.25
N PRO A 233 -9.01 -8.71 40.29
CA PRO A 233 -10.33 -9.15 39.82
C PRO A 233 -11.26 -9.68 40.92
N SER A 234 -10.72 -10.06 42.09
CA SER A 234 -11.48 -10.43 43.27
C SER A 234 -12.09 -9.24 44.04
N GLY A 235 -11.81 -7.99 43.65
CA GLY A 235 -12.17 -6.76 44.36
C GLY A 235 -11.25 -6.43 45.54
N GLN A 236 -10.21 -7.23 45.78
CA GLN A 236 -9.25 -6.96 46.85
C GLN A 236 -8.09 -6.10 46.36
N LEU A 237 -7.62 -5.18 47.21
CA LEU A 237 -6.41 -4.41 46.93
C LEU A 237 -5.17 -5.27 47.11
N LEU A 238 -4.24 -5.18 46.17
CA LEU A 238 -2.96 -5.85 46.26
C LEU A 238 -2.12 -5.23 47.39
N THR A 239 -1.74 -6.04 48.37
CA THR A 239 -0.87 -5.63 49.48
C THR A 239 0.56 -6.17 49.31
N ASP A 240 1.51 -5.52 49.95
CA ASP A 240 2.86 -6.03 50.13
C ASP A 240 2.95 -7.00 51.32
N ARG A 241 4.14 -7.54 51.58
CA ARG A 241 4.38 -8.49 52.68
C ARG A 241 4.14 -7.87 54.07
N SER A 242 4.16 -6.54 54.15
CA SER A 242 3.89 -5.74 55.34
C SER A 242 2.41 -5.34 55.49
N GLY A 243 1.54 -5.76 54.56
CA GLY A 243 0.11 -5.44 54.59
C GLY A 243 -0.25 -4.06 54.04
N LYS A 244 0.73 -3.29 53.53
CA LYS A 244 0.47 -1.97 52.93
C LYS A 244 0.01 -2.15 51.48
N THR A 245 -0.99 -1.36 51.08
CA THR A 245 -1.48 -1.34 49.70
C THR A 245 -0.40 -0.90 48.72
N VAL A 246 -0.24 -1.67 47.64
CA VAL A 246 0.69 -1.35 46.55
C VAL A 246 0.04 -0.35 45.60
N VAL A 247 0.73 0.76 45.34
CA VAL A 247 0.33 1.80 44.39
C VAL A 247 1.20 1.71 43.14
N ALA A 248 0.58 1.60 41.96
CA ALA A 248 1.28 1.59 40.69
C ALA A 248 1.42 3.02 40.15
N THR A 249 2.66 3.48 39.95
CA THR A 249 2.97 4.79 39.37
C THR A 249 3.71 4.61 38.04
N LEU A 250 3.59 5.58 37.13
CA LEU A 250 4.33 5.58 35.87
C LEU A 250 5.35 6.72 35.85
N ASP A 251 6.62 6.38 35.68
CA ASP A 251 7.68 7.32 35.31
C ASP A 251 7.89 7.29 33.79
N PRO A 252 7.62 8.39 33.07
CA PRO A 252 7.80 8.44 31.63
C PRO A 252 9.27 8.53 31.17
N GLN A 253 10.21 8.94 32.03
CA GLN A 253 11.58 9.22 31.60
C GLN A 253 12.29 7.99 31.01
N PRO A 254 12.23 6.79 31.64
CA PRO A 254 12.84 5.60 31.06
C PRO A 254 12.25 5.20 29.69
N LEU A 255 10.95 5.41 29.48
CA LEU A 255 10.29 5.12 28.20
C LEU A 255 10.85 6.03 27.09
N ILE A 256 10.96 7.33 27.37
CA ILE A 256 11.43 8.34 26.42
C ILE A 256 12.90 8.07 26.06
N THR A 257 13.75 7.77 27.04
CA THR A 257 15.15 7.43 26.81
C THR A 257 15.30 6.24 25.86
N LEU A 258 14.58 5.15 26.13
CA LEU A 258 14.66 3.93 25.31
C LEU A 258 14.18 4.15 23.87
N ALA A 259 13.08 4.89 23.70
CA ALA A 259 12.55 5.21 22.38
C ALA A 259 13.58 6.01 21.56
N ASN A 260 14.18 7.04 22.16
CA ASN A 260 15.14 7.90 21.48
C ASN A 260 16.40 7.14 21.03
N GLU A 261 16.90 6.22 21.85
CA GLU A 261 18.09 5.42 21.52
C GLU A 261 17.87 4.47 20.34
N THR A 262 16.62 4.04 20.11
CA THR A 262 16.25 3.12 19.03
C THR A 262 15.57 3.80 17.84
N LYS A 263 15.55 5.14 17.82
CA LYS A 263 14.84 5.96 16.81
C LYS A 263 13.33 5.66 16.75
N GLY A 264 12.76 5.16 17.84
CA GLY A 264 11.32 5.03 18.01
C GLY A 264 10.72 6.27 18.66
N ILE A 265 9.48 6.16 19.14
CA ILE A 265 8.81 7.21 19.89
C ILE A 265 8.22 6.65 21.18
N ALA A 266 8.13 7.49 22.21
CA ALA A 266 7.43 7.18 23.44
C ALA A 266 6.25 8.12 23.61
N GLU A 267 5.05 7.57 23.69
CA GLU A 267 3.82 8.30 23.93
C GLU A 267 3.21 7.87 25.26
N LEU A 268 2.50 8.79 25.91
CA LEU A 268 1.65 8.47 27.06
C LEU A 268 0.21 8.35 26.59
N ILE A 269 -0.58 7.55 27.29
CA ILE A 269 -1.99 7.35 26.96
C ILE A 269 -2.75 8.69 26.91
N GLN A 270 -3.41 8.96 25.79
CA GLN A 270 -4.25 10.13 25.56
C GLN A 270 -5.71 9.73 25.33
N SER A 271 -6.64 10.65 25.60
CA SER A 271 -8.08 10.41 25.42
C SER A 271 -8.57 10.60 23.97
N ASP A 272 -7.77 11.23 23.11
CA ASP A 272 -8.14 11.62 21.73
C ASP A 272 -7.49 10.73 20.65
N ASN A 273 -6.83 9.65 21.04
CA ASN A 273 -6.07 8.74 20.16
C ASN A 273 -4.86 9.35 19.44
N SER A 274 -4.41 10.56 19.79
CA SER A 274 -3.21 11.16 19.20
C SER A 274 -1.95 10.33 19.43
N ASP A 275 -1.90 9.63 20.57
CA ASP A 275 -0.87 8.68 20.97
C ASP A 275 -0.75 7.51 19.99
N ILE A 276 -1.88 6.89 19.64
CA ILE A 276 -1.96 5.80 18.68
C ILE A 276 -1.57 6.27 17.29
N GLU A 277 -2.06 7.42 16.86
CA GLU A 277 -1.74 7.95 15.54
C GLU A 277 -0.25 8.27 15.39
N ALA A 278 0.40 8.78 16.44
CA ALA A 278 1.84 9.04 16.43
C ALA A 278 2.63 7.73 16.23
N ILE A 279 2.31 6.69 17.00
CA ILE A 279 2.96 5.37 16.88
C ILE A 279 2.67 4.75 15.52
N ALA A 280 1.41 4.81 15.06
CA ALA A 280 0.99 4.29 13.78
C ALA A 280 1.71 4.99 12.62
N ARG A 281 1.88 6.31 12.65
CA ARG A 281 2.60 7.07 11.60
C ARG A 281 4.02 6.55 11.41
N LEU A 282 4.71 6.18 12.49
CA LEU A 282 6.08 5.66 12.43
C LEU A 282 6.13 4.17 12.03
N THR A 283 5.13 3.40 12.44
CA THR A 283 5.15 1.94 12.35
C THR A 283 4.31 1.36 11.22
N LYS A 284 3.49 2.17 10.51
CA LYS A 284 2.61 1.75 9.40
C LYS A 284 3.36 1.03 8.29
N THR A 285 4.54 1.52 7.94
CA THR A 285 5.46 0.92 6.98
C THR A 285 6.66 0.43 7.77
N PRO A 286 6.84 -0.90 7.97
CA PRO A 286 7.94 -1.38 8.78
C PRO A 286 9.29 -0.98 8.19
N VAL A 287 10.29 -0.84 9.07
CA VAL A 287 11.66 -0.40 8.71
C VAL A 287 12.24 -1.17 7.52
N GLU A 288 11.91 -2.44 7.36
CA GLU A 288 12.37 -3.30 6.26
C GLU A 288 11.88 -2.88 4.86
N GLN A 289 10.64 -2.43 4.73
CA GLN A 289 10.13 -1.91 3.44
C GLN A 289 10.90 -0.64 3.02
N ILE A 290 11.29 0.22 3.96
CA ILE A 290 12.05 1.45 3.65
C ILE A 290 13.43 1.11 3.08
N THR A 291 14.05 0.00 3.50
CA THR A 291 15.39 -0.39 3.05
C THR A 291 15.37 -1.26 1.79
N GLN A 292 14.33 -2.08 1.59
CA GLN A 292 14.22 -2.96 0.42
C GLN A 292 13.65 -2.28 -0.84
N ASN A 293 12.99 -1.13 -0.70
CA ASN A 293 12.53 -0.34 -1.85
C ASN A 293 13.66 0.14 -2.78
N SER A 294 14.93 -0.03 -2.38
CA SER A 294 16.08 0.48 -3.13
C SER A 294 16.76 -0.55 -4.04
N ASP A 295 16.76 -1.86 -3.74
CA ASP A 295 17.77 -2.75 -4.38
C ASP A 295 17.30 -4.14 -4.85
N THR A 296 16.11 -4.64 -4.49
CA THR A 296 15.67 -5.99 -4.90
C THR A 296 14.81 -5.96 -6.17
N GLN A 297 15.44 -5.71 -7.31
CA GLN A 297 14.83 -5.95 -8.62
C GLN A 297 14.71 -7.47 -8.86
N VAL A 298 13.48 -7.97 -8.96
CA VAL A 298 13.26 -9.36 -9.38
C VAL A 298 13.26 -9.38 -10.90
N ASN A 299 14.30 -10.00 -11.46
CA ASN A 299 14.45 -10.18 -12.89
C ASN A 299 13.42 -11.22 -13.37
N SER A 300 12.25 -10.76 -13.82
CA SER A 300 11.27 -11.63 -14.49
C SER A 300 11.56 -11.67 -15.99
N ARG A 301 11.39 -12.82 -16.63
CA ARG A 301 11.56 -12.92 -18.09
C ARG A 301 10.41 -12.20 -18.80
N ALA A 302 10.75 -11.31 -19.74
CA ALA A 302 9.76 -10.54 -20.47
C ALA A 302 9.18 -11.35 -21.63
N ASN A 303 7.85 -11.48 -21.68
CA ASN A 303 7.17 -12.09 -22.82
C ASN A 303 7.14 -11.12 -24.01
N HIS A 304 7.85 -11.45 -25.08
CA HIS A 304 7.91 -10.67 -26.32
C HIS A 304 6.99 -11.21 -27.43
N GLY A 305 6.10 -12.17 -27.11
CA GLY A 305 5.17 -12.76 -28.06
C GLY A 305 4.19 -11.76 -28.69
N TYR A 306 3.97 -10.60 -28.06
CA TYR A 306 3.10 -9.54 -28.57
C TYR A 306 3.57 -8.97 -29.92
N TRP A 307 4.86 -9.03 -30.25
CA TRP A 307 5.36 -8.60 -31.57
C TRP A 307 4.75 -9.40 -32.73
N LEU A 308 4.35 -10.65 -32.46
CA LEU A 308 3.70 -11.51 -33.45
C LEU A 308 2.23 -11.10 -33.71
N LEU A 309 1.64 -10.19 -32.92
CA LEU A 309 0.30 -9.68 -33.20
C LEU A 309 0.22 -8.93 -34.54
N PHE A 310 1.26 -8.17 -34.91
CA PHE A 310 1.28 -7.46 -36.19
C PHE A 310 1.15 -8.38 -37.41
N PRO A 311 1.99 -9.44 -37.57
CA PRO A 311 1.82 -10.38 -38.68
C PRO A 311 0.52 -11.17 -38.58
N ILE A 312 0.02 -11.49 -37.38
CA ILE A 312 -1.28 -12.17 -37.21
C ILE A 312 -2.43 -11.29 -37.74
N VAL A 313 -2.45 -10.01 -37.37
CA VAL A 313 -3.45 -9.05 -37.86
C VAL A 313 -3.35 -8.88 -39.38
N LEU A 314 -2.14 -8.79 -39.94
CA LEU A 314 -1.95 -8.67 -41.39
C LEU A 314 -2.46 -9.91 -42.15
N LEU A 315 -2.12 -11.12 -41.68
CA LEU A 315 -2.52 -12.37 -42.32
C LEU A 315 -4.04 -12.64 -42.21
N THR A 316 -4.65 -12.25 -41.09
CA THR A 316 -6.10 -12.34 -40.91
C THR A 316 -6.84 -11.33 -41.80
N LEU A 317 -6.31 -10.12 -41.96
CA LEU A 317 -6.88 -9.09 -42.83
C LEU A 317 -6.83 -9.48 -44.31
N LEU A 318 -5.77 -10.15 -44.75
CA LEU A 318 -5.66 -10.70 -46.12
C LEU A 318 -6.60 -11.89 -46.38
N SER A 319 -7.22 -12.45 -45.35
CA SER A 319 -8.17 -13.57 -45.43
C SER A 319 -9.64 -13.13 -45.63
N PHE A 320 -9.83 -11.86 -46.04
CA PHE A 320 -11.06 -11.06 -45.93
C PHE A 320 -12.33 -11.57 -46.64
N ARG A 321 -12.27 -12.60 -47.50
CA ARG A 321 -13.50 -13.11 -48.15
C ARG A 321 -14.37 -13.98 -47.23
N LYS A 322 -13.82 -14.46 -46.10
CA LYS A 322 -14.54 -15.20 -45.03
C LYS A 322 -14.08 -14.85 -43.61
N GLY A 323 -13.09 -13.96 -43.45
CA GLY A 323 -12.40 -13.68 -42.17
C GLY A 323 -12.94 -12.53 -41.32
N LEU A 324 -13.93 -11.76 -41.80
CA LEU A 324 -14.52 -10.63 -41.07
C LEU A 324 -15.07 -11.02 -39.69
N ILE A 325 -15.68 -12.21 -39.59
CA ILE A 325 -16.25 -12.73 -38.32
C ILE A 325 -15.13 -13.02 -37.30
N LEU A 326 -13.98 -13.51 -37.76
CA LEU A 326 -12.85 -13.85 -36.90
C LEU A 326 -12.10 -12.59 -36.42
N ALA A 327 -11.99 -11.59 -37.30
CA ALA A 327 -11.44 -10.28 -36.95
C ALA A 327 -12.35 -9.54 -35.94
N LEU A 328 -13.67 -9.64 -36.07
CA LEU A 328 -14.63 -9.04 -35.13
C LEU A 328 -14.58 -9.70 -33.74
N LEU A 329 -14.35 -11.01 -33.68
CA LEU A 329 -14.12 -11.74 -32.42
C LEU A 329 -12.84 -11.31 -31.68
N LEU A 330 -11.78 -10.96 -32.41
CA LEU A 330 -10.54 -10.43 -31.82
C LEU A 330 -10.72 -9.02 -31.24
N VAL A 331 -11.62 -8.21 -31.81
CA VAL A 331 -11.97 -6.86 -31.29
C VAL A 331 -12.88 -6.93 -30.05
N LEU A 332 -13.66 -8.01 -29.90
CA LEU A 332 -14.57 -8.24 -28.78
C LEU A 332 -13.93 -8.90 -27.55
N LEU A 333 -12.66 -9.31 -27.64
CA LEU A 333 -11.94 -9.85 -26.48
C LEU A 333 -11.71 -8.73 -25.46
N PRO A 334 -12.03 -8.95 -24.16
CA PRO A 334 -11.73 -7.97 -23.14
C PRO A 334 -10.21 -7.80 -23.06
N VAL A 335 -9.73 -6.61 -23.41
CA VAL A 335 -8.35 -6.22 -23.17
C VAL A 335 -8.30 -5.85 -21.69
N ASP A 336 -7.76 -6.74 -20.86
CA ASP A 336 -7.37 -6.37 -19.50
C ASP A 336 -6.37 -5.20 -19.57
N LYS A 337 -6.42 -4.32 -18.56
CA LYS A 337 -5.53 -3.16 -18.44
C LYS A 337 -4.07 -3.63 -18.39
N SER A 338 -3.41 -3.75 -19.53
CA SER A 338 -1.99 -4.02 -19.59
C SER A 338 -1.24 -2.72 -19.29
N MET A 339 -0.46 -2.72 -18.20
CA MET A 339 0.47 -1.64 -17.87
C MET A 339 1.74 -1.77 -18.71
N ALA A 340 1.57 -1.64 -20.02
CA ALA A 340 2.66 -1.56 -20.97
C ALA A 340 2.29 -0.50 -22.00
N ASN A 341 2.36 0.77 -21.57
CA ASN A 341 2.21 1.88 -22.50
C ASN A 341 3.42 2.79 -22.38
N THR A 342 4.27 2.80 -23.40
CA THR A 342 5.38 3.75 -23.59
C THR A 342 4.89 5.11 -24.14
N LEU A 343 3.57 5.28 -24.26
CA LEU A 343 2.86 6.48 -24.74
C LEU A 343 2.21 7.29 -23.61
N LEU A 344 2.66 7.13 -22.36
CA LEU A 344 2.14 7.93 -21.24
C LEU A 344 2.64 9.38 -21.42
N SER A 345 1.72 10.34 -21.48
CA SER A 345 2.11 11.76 -21.54
C SER A 345 2.80 12.15 -20.24
N ASP A 346 3.63 13.20 -20.29
CA ASP A 346 4.31 13.74 -19.11
C ASP A 346 3.31 14.05 -17.97
N ASP A 347 2.09 14.45 -18.31
CA ASP A 347 1.00 14.67 -17.34
C ASP A 347 0.61 13.41 -16.56
N TYR A 348 0.68 12.22 -17.16
CA TYR A 348 0.37 10.99 -16.44
C TYR A 348 1.45 10.67 -15.40
N ASN A 349 2.73 10.80 -15.77
CA ASN A 349 3.83 10.58 -14.85
C ASN A 349 3.83 11.64 -13.73
N ALA A 350 3.60 12.91 -14.09
CA ALA A 350 3.42 14.00 -13.15
C ALA A 350 2.24 13.75 -12.20
N HIS A 351 1.13 13.18 -12.68
CA HIS A 351 -0.01 12.82 -11.84
C HIS A 351 0.32 11.70 -10.85
N GLN A 352 1.11 10.70 -11.25
CA GLN A 352 1.60 9.69 -10.31
C GLN A 352 2.47 10.30 -9.21
N GLN A 353 3.35 11.24 -9.57
CA GLN A 353 4.14 11.99 -8.58
C GLN A 353 3.26 12.86 -7.66
N PHE A 354 2.21 13.47 -8.21
CA PHE A 354 1.23 14.24 -7.45
C PHE A 354 0.50 13.39 -6.41
N GLU A 355 0.04 12.18 -6.78
CA GLU A 355 -0.60 11.22 -5.86
C GLU A 355 0.37 10.71 -4.77
N GLN A 356 1.65 10.57 -5.11
CA GLN A 356 2.71 10.23 -4.16
C GLN A 356 3.14 11.40 -3.25
N LYS A 357 2.49 12.57 -3.38
CA LYS A 357 2.77 13.82 -2.64
C LYS A 357 4.11 14.47 -2.99
N ASN A 358 4.75 14.08 -4.09
CA ASN A 358 5.96 14.71 -4.62
C ASN A 358 5.60 15.94 -5.46
N TYR A 359 4.93 16.92 -4.83
CA TYR A 359 4.29 18.03 -5.53
C TYR A 359 5.27 18.95 -6.27
N GLN A 360 6.48 19.13 -5.74
CA GLN A 360 7.50 19.96 -6.36
C GLN A 360 7.97 19.38 -7.69
N GLU A 361 8.26 18.07 -7.74
CA GLU A 361 8.65 17.38 -8.98
C GLU A 361 7.47 17.31 -9.97
N ALA A 362 6.27 16.98 -9.48
CA ALA A 362 5.06 16.91 -10.29
C ALA A 362 4.79 18.23 -11.02
N SER A 363 4.96 19.37 -10.32
CA SER A 363 4.76 20.70 -10.91
C SER A 363 5.70 21.02 -12.08
N GLY A 364 6.88 20.42 -12.11
CA GLY A 364 7.85 20.61 -13.19
C GLY A 364 7.52 19.80 -14.45
N GLN A 365 6.69 18.76 -14.33
CA GLN A 365 6.40 17.81 -15.41
C GLN A 365 4.99 17.99 -16.01
N PHE A 366 4.06 18.65 -15.29
CA PHE A 366 2.74 18.92 -15.84
C PHE A 366 2.80 19.92 -17.01
N ASN A 367 2.24 19.51 -18.14
CA ASN A 367 1.88 20.37 -19.27
C ASN A 367 0.52 21.05 -19.04
N SER A 368 -0.41 20.38 -18.34
CA SER A 368 -1.69 20.99 -17.92
C SER A 368 -1.45 22.09 -16.89
N LYS A 369 -1.92 23.31 -17.19
CA LYS A 369 -1.82 24.46 -16.29
C LYS A 369 -2.63 24.28 -15.01
N GLU A 370 -3.80 23.64 -15.13
CA GLU A 370 -4.69 23.29 -14.01
C GLU A 370 -3.95 22.43 -12.98
N TRP A 371 -3.35 21.33 -13.45
CA TRP A 371 -2.63 20.38 -12.60
C TRP A 371 -1.29 20.93 -12.10
N LYS A 372 -0.57 21.65 -12.96
CA LYS A 372 0.65 22.36 -12.57
C LYS A 372 0.39 23.33 -11.42
N GLY A 373 -0.65 24.15 -11.54
CA GLY A 373 -1.03 25.11 -10.51
C GLY A 373 -1.49 24.45 -9.21
N ALA A 374 -2.24 23.35 -9.29
CA ALA A 374 -2.61 22.56 -8.11
C ALA A 374 -1.38 21.95 -7.42
N ALA A 375 -0.41 21.45 -8.18
CA ALA A 375 0.84 20.90 -7.66
C ALA A 375 1.69 21.98 -6.98
N GLN A 376 1.86 23.15 -7.62
CA GLN A 376 2.59 24.28 -7.04
C GLN A 376 1.96 24.75 -5.72
N TYR A 377 0.62 24.84 -5.66
CA TYR A 377 -0.09 25.20 -4.43
C TYR A 377 0.21 24.21 -3.30
N LYS A 378 0.14 22.90 -3.60
CA LYS A 378 0.43 21.84 -2.61
C LYS A 378 1.91 21.78 -2.21
N ALA A 379 2.81 22.22 -3.09
CA ALA A 379 4.24 22.37 -2.81
C ALA A 379 4.59 23.63 -2.00
N GLY A 380 3.62 24.53 -1.77
CA GLY A 380 3.85 25.82 -1.10
C GLY A 380 4.36 26.93 -2.01
N ASP A 381 4.50 26.68 -3.31
CA ASP A 381 4.81 27.70 -4.33
C ASP A 381 3.53 28.45 -4.73
N TYR A 382 3.05 29.29 -3.82
CA TYR A 382 1.80 30.04 -4.04
C TYR A 382 1.90 31.05 -5.19
N LYS A 383 3.08 31.64 -5.41
CA LYS A 383 3.31 32.57 -6.52
C LYS A 383 3.23 31.87 -7.87
N GLY A 384 3.92 30.74 -8.01
CA GLY A 384 3.83 29.92 -9.23
C GLY A 384 2.43 29.36 -9.45
N ALA A 385 1.73 28.96 -8.39
CA ALA A 385 0.33 28.52 -8.48
C ALA A 385 -0.58 29.63 -8.99
N ILE A 386 -0.43 30.87 -8.50
CA ILE A 386 -1.18 32.03 -9.00
C ILE A 386 -0.91 32.24 -10.49
N GLU A 387 0.35 32.19 -10.93
CA GLU A 387 0.71 32.35 -12.34
C GLU A 387 0.10 31.26 -13.23
N SER A 388 0.24 29.98 -12.85
CA SER A 388 -0.28 28.86 -13.63
C SER A 388 -1.82 28.84 -13.69
N LEU A 389 -2.49 29.20 -12.61
CA LEU A 389 -3.96 29.19 -12.51
C LEU A 389 -4.60 30.48 -13.06
N SER A 390 -3.83 31.55 -13.23
CA SER A 390 -4.32 32.82 -13.77
C SER A 390 -4.83 32.65 -15.20
N GLY A 391 -6.07 33.07 -15.43
CA GLY A 391 -6.73 33.01 -16.74
C GLY A 391 -7.54 31.73 -17.01
N LEU A 392 -7.41 30.70 -16.17
CA LEU A 392 -8.24 29.49 -16.26
C LEU A 392 -9.65 29.79 -15.76
N LYS A 393 -10.70 29.34 -16.46
CA LYS A 393 -12.10 29.71 -16.14
C LYS A 393 -12.88 28.61 -15.44
N ASP A 394 -12.34 27.40 -15.34
CA ASP A 394 -13.06 26.31 -14.70
C ASP A 394 -13.19 26.56 -13.19
N PRO A 395 -14.30 26.11 -12.56
CA PRO A 395 -14.56 26.37 -11.15
C PRO A 395 -13.46 25.88 -10.20
N GLN A 396 -12.83 24.74 -10.51
CA GLN A 396 -11.80 24.15 -9.64
C GLN A 396 -10.51 24.94 -9.69
N SER A 397 -10.07 25.40 -10.87
CA SER A 397 -8.90 26.27 -11.00
C SER A 397 -9.13 27.64 -10.39
N GLN A 398 -10.34 28.22 -10.54
CA GLN A 398 -10.69 29.48 -9.86
C GLN A 398 -10.70 29.32 -8.33
N TYR A 399 -11.19 28.19 -7.82
CA TYR A 399 -11.10 27.86 -6.39
C TYR A 399 -9.64 27.71 -5.92
N ASN A 400 -8.82 26.99 -6.67
CA ASN A 400 -7.39 26.81 -6.35
C ASN A 400 -6.62 28.14 -6.44
N LEU A 401 -6.98 29.03 -7.37
CA LEU A 401 -6.41 30.37 -7.49
C LEU A 401 -6.76 31.22 -6.26
N ALA A 402 -8.01 31.21 -5.82
CA ALA A 402 -8.45 31.90 -4.61
C ALA A 402 -7.74 31.37 -3.36
N ASN A 403 -7.51 30.05 -3.27
CA ASN A 403 -6.69 29.44 -2.21
C ASN A 403 -5.23 29.93 -2.26
N ALA A 404 -4.62 29.95 -3.43
CA ALA A 404 -3.23 30.39 -3.59
C ALA A 404 -3.06 31.88 -3.22
N LEU A 405 -4.00 32.73 -3.65
CA LEU A 405 -4.05 34.15 -3.26
C LEU A 405 -4.16 34.30 -1.73
N ALA A 406 -5.07 33.54 -1.09
CA ALA A 406 -5.24 33.59 0.36
C ALA A 406 -3.95 33.22 1.11
N GLN A 407 -3.30 32.12 0.71
CA GLN A 407 -2.06 31.64 1.34
C GLN A 407 -0.86 32.56 1.06
N SER A 408 -0.84 33.25 -0.08
CA SER A 408 0.18 34.26 -0.39
C SER A 408 0.03 35.58 0.39
N GLY A 409 -1.07 35.75 1.14
CA GLY A 409 -1.39 36.95 1.90
C GLY A 409 -2.16 38.03 1.13
N GLN A 410 -2.50 37.78 -0.14
CA GLN A 410 -3.34 38.65 -0.99
C GLN A 410 -4.83 38.44 -0.65
N LEU A 411 -5.21 38.76 0.59
CA LEU A 411 -6.51 38.42 1.16
C LEU A 411 -7.69 39.13 0.47
N GLU A 412 -7.53 40.39 0.05
CA GLU A 412 -8.59 41.12 -0.67
C GLU A 412 -8.88 40.49 -2.04
N GLU A 413 -7.84 40.18 -2.82
CA GLU A 413 -7.98 39.50 -4.11
C GLU A 413 -8.57 38.10 -3.95
N ALA A 414 -8.15 37.36 -2.90
CA ALA A 414 -8.72 36.06 -2.60
C ALA A 414 -10.22 36.14 -2.30
N LYS A 415 -10.64 37.13 -1.50
CA LYS A 415 -12.05 37.37 -1.18
C LYS A 415 -12.86 37.64 -2.45
N GLU A 416 -12.40 38.56 -3.32
CA GLU A 416 -13.06 38.87 -4.59
C GLU A 416 -13.21 37.62 -5.47
N LYS A 417 -12.15 36.79 -5.56
CA LYS A 417 -12.19 35.54 -6.33
C LYS A 417 -13.16 34.53 -5.78
N TYR A 418 -13.23 34.34 -4.46
CA TYR A 418 -14.22 33.46 -3.85
C TYR A 418 -15.65 33.95 -4.06
N GLU A 419 -15.90 35.26 -3.90
CA GLU A 419 -17.23 35.84 -4.14
C GLU A 419 -17.65 35.68 -5.60
N SER A 420 -16.75 35.97 -6.55
CA SER A 420 -16.99 35.73 -7.97
C SER A 420 -17.22 34.25 -8.30
N LEU A 421 -16.49 33.33 -7.67
CA LEU A 421 -16.67 31.88 -7.87
C LEU A 421 -18.02 31.41 -7.37
N LEU A 422 -18.42 31.85 -6.17
CA LEU A 422 -19.68 31.46 -5.52
C LEU A 422 -20.92 32.06 -6.18
N ASN A 423 -20.80 33.23 -6.83
CA ASN A 423 -21.88 33.78 -7.65
C ASN A 423 -22.29 32.84 -8.78
N ASN A 424 -21.32 32.15 -9.40
CA ASN A 424 -21.58 31.20 -10.49
C ASN A 424 -21.75 29.76 -9.99
N ASN A 425 -21.23 29.42 -8.80
CA ASN A 425 -21.23 28.08 -8.23
C ASN A 425 -21.67 28.11 -6.75
N PRO A 426 -22.95 28.39 -6.46
CA PRO A 426 -23.43 28.63 -5.10
C PRO A 426 -23.36 27.40 -4.19
N ASP A 427 -23.21 26.20 -4.74
CA ASP A 427 -23.17 24.93 -3.97
C ASP A 427 -21.77 24.53 -3.48
N MET A 428 -20.72 25.28 -3.84
CA MET A 428 -19.35 24.98 -3.42
C MET A 428 -19.12 25.29 -1.93
N LYS A 429 -19.38 24.30 -1.06
CA LYS A 429 -19.24 24.41 0.40
C LYS A 429 -17.83 24.80 0.84
N ASP A 430 -16.79 24.25 0.21
CA ASP A 430 -15.41 24.53 0.57
C ASP A 430 -15.01 25.98 0.27
N ALA A 431 -15.48 26.53 -0.86
CA ALA A 431 -15.29 27.93 -1.21
C ALA A 431 -15.99 28.88 -0.21
N LYS A 432 -17.20 28.54 0.25
CA LYS A 432 -17.90 29.32 1.30
C LYS A 432 -17.10 29.34 2.60
N LYS A 433 -16.63 28.18 3.05
CA LYS A 433 -15.84 28.05 4.28
C LYS A 433 -14.54 28.85 4.19
N ASN A 434 -13.82 28.76 3.08
CA ASN A 434 -12.55 29.48 2.92
C ASN A 434 -12.77 31.00 2.80
N LEU A 435 -13.85 31.44 2.16
CA LEU A 435 -14.24 32.86 2.14
C LEU A 435 -14.48 33.41 3.54
N GLU A 436 -15.16 32.67 4.41
CA GLU A 436 -15.36 33.08 5.81
C GLU A 436 -14.03 33.24 6.57
N VAL A 437 -13.08 32.32 6.34
CA VAL A 437 -11.73 32.41 6.92
C VAL A 437 -11.01 33.67 6.44
N VAL A 438 -11.06 33.96 5.14
CA VAL A 438 -10.44 35.15 4.56
C VAL A 438 -11.08 36.43 5.11
N LYS A 439 -12.42 36.49 5.23
CA LYS A 439 -13.13 37.64 5.80
C LYS A 439 -12.72 37.92 7.24
N LYS A 440 -12.65 36.88 8.08
CA LYS A 440 -12.17 37.01 9.47
C LYS A 440 -10.73 37.51 9.55
N ALA A 441 -9.84 37.02 8.67
CA ALA A 441 -8.46 37.46 8.62
C ALA A 441 -8.34 38.95 8.23
N LEU A 442 -9.18 39.42 7.30
CA LEU A 442 -9.25 40.84 6.93
C LEU A 442 -9.76 41.73 8.07
N GLU A 443 -10.80 41.30 8.78
CA GLU A 443 -11.33 42.01 9.96
C GLU A 443 -10.27 42.14 11.07
N GLN A 444 -9.56 41.06 11.38
CA GLN A 444 -8.46 41.09 12.36
C GLN A 444 -7.35 42.07 11.96
N LYS A 445 -6.99 42.10 10.67
CA LYS A 445 -5.99 43.03 10.14
C LYS A 445 -6.43 44.49 10.28
N GLN A 446 -7.70 44.80 10.04
CA GLN A 446 -8.26 46.14 10.24
C GLN A 446 -8.30 46.54 11.72
N GLN A 447 -8.66 45.63 12.62
CA GLN A 447 -8.66 45.89 14.06
C GLN A 447 -7.25 46.17 14.59
N GLN A 448 -6.24 45.44 14.12
CA GLN A 448 -4.84 45.70 14.47
C GLN A 448 -4.35 47.06 13.96
N GLN A 449 -4.79 47.50 12.78
CA GLN A 449 -4.47 48.82 12.23
C GLN A 449 -5.19 49.97 12.96
N GLN A 450 -6.30 49.72 13.65
CA GLN A 450 -7.00 50.72 14.46
C GLN A 450 -6.45 50.82 15.90
N GLN A 451 -5.68 49.82 16.35
CA GLN A 451 -5.04 49.79 17.67
C GLN A 451 -3.58 50.28 17.65
N GLN A 452 -3.01 50.51 16.47
CA GLN A 452 -1.74 51.21 16.25
C GLN A 452 -2.03 52.66 15.86
#